data_AF-A0A539DZY0-F1
#
_entry.id   AF-A0A539DZY0-F1
#
_cell.length_a   1.000
_cell.length_b   1.000
_cell.length_c   1.000
_cell.angle_alpha   90.00
_cell.angle_beta   90.00
_cell.angle_gamma   90.00
#
_symmetry.space_group_name_H-M   'P 1'
#
loop_
_entity.id
_entity.type
_entity.pdbx_description
1 polymer ?
#
loop_
_entity_poly.entity_id
_entity_poly.type
_entity_poly.pdbx_seq_one_letter_code
_entity_poly.pdbx_strand_id
1 'polypeptide(L)'
;MAGFAEKFLPEVAAKLDYYPGERPLFDLYGVEDEIQRALEHKAQLKSGGHLVIDQTEAMTTIDVNTGAFVGHRNLEETIFKTNLEAAHAIARQLRLRNLGGIIIIDFIDMADEEHKRQVLRGGES
;
A
#
# COMPACT_ATOMS: atom_id res chain seq x y z
N MET A 1 -19.50 3.40 -23.53
CA MET A 1 -18.06 3.13 -23.37
C MET A 1 -17.39 2.59 -24.62
N ALA A 2 -17.99 1.63 -25.37
CA ALA A 2 -17.39 1.11 -26.61
C ALA A 2 -17.00 2.21 -27.63
N GLY A 3 -17.91 3.13 -27.99
CA GLY A 3 -17.60 4.22 -28.91
C GLY A 3 -16.58 5.26 -28.40
N PHE A 4 -16.30 5.30 -27.08
CA PHE A 4 -15.20 6.09 -26.53
C PHE A 4 -13.87 5.34 -26.67
N ALA A 5 -13.85 4.06 -26.32
CA ALA A 5 -12.67 3.21 -26.46
C ALA A 5 -12.24 3.07 -27.92
N GLU A 6 -13.16 2.88 -28.87
CA GLU A 6 -12.84 2.81 -30.30
C GLU A 6 -12.18 4.09 -30.83
N LYS A 7 -12.57 5.24 -30.29
CA LYS A 7 -12.08 6.55 -30.75
C LYS A 7 -10.75 6.96 -30.12
N PHE A 8 -10.49 6.56 -28.88
CA PHE A 8 -9.34 7.06 -28.09
C PHE A 8 -8.39 5.95 -27.60
N LEU A 9 -8.82 4.69 -27.55
CA LEU A 9 -8.05 3.54 -27.06
C LEU A 9 -8.37 2.26 -27.88
N PRO A 10 -8.08 2.23 -29.20
CA PRO A 10 -8.51 1.12 -30.07
C PRO A 10 -7.95 -0.25 -29.64
N GLU A 11 -6.76 -0.27 -29.04
CA GLU A 11 -6.12 -1.48 -28.52
C GLU A 11 -6.82 -2.06 -27.29
N VAL A 12 -7.54 -1.22 -26.54
CA VAL A 12 -8.34 -1.62 -25.37
C VAL A 12 -9.75 -2.03 -25.80
N ALA A 13 -10.28 -1.44 -26.87
CA ALA A 13 -11.60 -1.78 -27.40
C ALA A 13 -11.73 -3.28 -27.73
N ALA A 14 -10.67 -3.89 -28.27
CA ALA A 14 -10.62 -5.33 -28.56
C ALA A 14 -10.58 -6.24 -27.31
N LYS A 15 -10.35 -5.66 -26.11
CA LYS A 15 -10.30 -6.36 -24.81
C LYS A 15 -11.51 -6.01 -23.93
N LEU A 16 -12.48 -5.28 -24.46
CA LEU A 16 -13.65 -4.82 -23.71
C LEU A 16 -14.77 -5.86 -23.80
N ASP A 17 -14.96 -6.64 -22.74
CA ASP A 17 -16.05 -7.61 -22.65
C ASP A 17 -17.19 -7.10 -21.76
N TYR A 18 -18.43 -7.28 -22.23
CA TYR A 18 -19.61 -7.01 -21.41
C TYR A 18 -19.86 -8.18 -20.47
N TYR A 19 -19.90 -7.89 -19.17
CA TYR A 19 -20.23 -8.87 -18.14
C TYR A 19 -21.71 -8.71 -17.70
N PRO A 20 -22.61 -9.63 -18.08
CA PRO A 20 -24.04 -9.56 -17.73
C PRO A 20 -24.38 -10.33 -16.45
N GLY A 21 -23.39 -10.79 -15.67
CA GLY A 21 -23.63 -11.60 -14.49
C GLY A 21 -24.37 -10.84 -13.39
N GLU A 22 -25.20 -11.56 -12.62
CA GLU A 22 -26.00 -10.98 -11.54
C GLU A 22 -25.16 -10.55 -10.32
N ARG A 23 -23.95 -11.12 -10.17
CA ARG A 23 -23.02 -10.77 -9.09
C ARG A 23 -22.02 -9.71 -9.56
N PRO A 24 -21.77 -8.64 -8.79
CA PRO A 24 -20.74 -7.65 -9.12
C PRO A 24 -19.37 -8.29 -9.38
N LEU A 25 -18.62 -7.75 -10.36
CA LEU A 25 -17.28 -8.26 -10.71
C LEU A 25 -16.32 -8.21 -9.51
N PHE A 26 -16.37 -7.15 -8.70
CA PHE A 26 -15.46 -6.99 -7.57
C PHE A 26 -15.74 -8.03 -6.48
N ASP A 27 -17.01 -8.35 -6.21
CA ASP A 27 -17.39 -9.44 -5.31
C ASP A 27 -16.89 -10.80 -5.84
N LEU A 28 -17.03 -11.04 -7.15
CA LEU A 28 -16.61 -12.29 -7.76
C LEU A 28 -15.10 -12.54 -7.63
N TYR A 29 -14.29 -11.48 -7.59
CA TYR A 29 -12.84 -11.55 -7.45
C TYR A 29 -12.33 -11.22 -6.04
N GLY A 30 -13.21 -10.96 -5.07
CA GLY A 30 -12.83 -10.57 -3.70
C GLY A 30 -12.14 -9.20 -3.62
N VAL A 31 -12.27 -8.36 -4.65
CA VAL A 31 -11.62 -7.04 -4.74
C VAL A 31 -12.29 -6.04 -3.80
N GLU A 32 -13.59 -6.15 -3.55
CA GLU A 32 -14.35 -5.26 -2.67
C GLU A 32 -13.76 -5.26 -1.24
N ASP A 33 -13.51 -6.44 -0.68
CA ASP A 33 -12.91 -6.62 0.64
C ASP A 33 -11.47 -6.08 0.69
N GLU A 34 -10.69 -6.27 -0.38
CA GLU A 34 -9.33 -5.74 -0.46
C GLU A 34 -9.30 -4.21 -0.56
N ILE A 35 -10.23 -3.61 -1.30
CA ILE A 35 -10.39 -2.15 -1.39
C ILE A 35 -10.78 -1.60 -0.02
N GLN A 36 -11.79 -2.18 0.62
CA GLN A 36 -12.29 -1.72 1.92
C GLN A 36 -11.17 -1.74 2.97
N ARG A 37 -10.44 -2.86 3.08
CA ARG A 37 -9.28 -2.99 3.97
C ARG A 37 -8.17 -2.01 3.63
N ALA A 38 -7.94 -1.78 2.34
CA ALA A 38 -6.92 -0.82 1.91
C ALA A 38 -7.28 0.62 2.27
N LEU A 39 -8.56 0.96 2.42
CA LEU A 39 -9.03 2.29 2.80
C LEU A 39 -9.12 2.51 4.31
N GLU A 40 -9.05 1.45 5.13
CA GLU A 40 -9.05 1.54 6.59
C GLU A 40 -7.93 2.44 7.12
N HIS A 41 -8.19 3.23 8.16
CA HIS A 41 -7.19 4.10 8.79
C HIS A 41 -5.90 3.36 9.18
N LYS A 42 -6.01 2.07 9.54
CA LYS A 42 -4.89 1.18 9.85
C LYS A 42 -4.70 0.14 8.75
N ALA A 43 -3.54 0.14 8.10
CA ALA A 43 -3.21 -0.88 7.11
C ALA A 43 -2.30 -1.96 7.73
N GLN A 44 -2.76 -3.21 7.77
CA GLN A 44 -1.99 -4.33 8.34
C GLN A 44 -0.81 -4.72 7.44
N LEU A 45 0.32 -5.06 8.07
CA LEU A 45 1.49 -5.66 7.45
C LEU A 45 1.46 -7.18 7.66
N LYS A 46 2.03 -7.95 6.73
CA LYS A 46 2.12 -9.43 6.80
C LYS A 46 2.95 -9.89 7.99
N SER A 47 3.95 -9.10 8.40
CA SER A 47 4.74 -9.34 9.61
C SER A 47 3.95 -9.15 10.93
N GLY A 48 2.69 -8.70 10.86
CA GLY A 48 1.84 -8.44 12.02
C GLY A 48 1.98 -7.02 12.58
N GLY A 49 2.85 -6.19 12.00
CA GLY A 49 2.84 -4.74 12.19
C GLY A 49 1.68 -4.07 11.47
N HIS A 50 1.57 -2.76 11.62
CA HIS A 50 0.56 -1.97 10.90
C HIS A 50 1.06 -0.55 10.63
N LEU A 51 0.51 0.04 9.57
CA LEU A 51 0.65 1.46 9.25
C LEU A 51 -0.56 2.21 9.80
N VAL A 52 -0.33 3.41 10.31
CA VAL A 52 -1.38 4.37 10.64
C VAL A 52 -1.27 5.51 9.64
N ILE A 53 -2.36 5.84 8.93
CA ILE A 53 -2.34 6.84 7.85
C ILE A 53 -3.28 7.98 8.23
N ASP A 54 -2.70 9.15 8.51
CA ASP A 54 -3.42 10.35 8.93
C ASP A 54 -3.28 11.46 7.88
N GLN A 55 -4.41 11.87 7.31
CA GLN A 55 -4.45 12.94 6.33
C GLN A 55 -4.92 14.25 7.00
N THR A 56 -4.13 15.31 6.80
CA THR A 56 -4.46 16.68 7.22
C THR A 56 -4.65 17.57 6.00
N GLU A 57 -4.97 18.85 6.21
CA GLU A 57 -5.16 19.83 5.13
C GLU A 57 -3.89 20.02 4.27
N ALA A 58 -2.70 20.00 4.90
CA ALA A 58 -1.44 20.32 4.23
C ALA A 58 -0.58 19.11 3.88
N MET A 59 -0.75 17.99 4.60
CA MET A 59 0.13 16.83 4.49
C MET A 59 -0.55 15.54 4.94
N THR A 60 0.03 14.41 4.54
CA THR A 60 -0.31 13.09 5.07
C THR A 60 0.85 12.56 5.90
N THR A 61 0.59 12.10 7.11
CA THR A 61 1.55 11.41 7.98
C THR A 61 1.28 9.91 7.97
N ILE A 62 2.35 9.12 7.95
CA ILE A 62 2.27 7.66 8.00
C ILE A 62 3.21 7.12 9.06
N ASP A 63 2.66 6.47 10.08
CA ASP A 63 3.43 5.87 11.17
C ASP A 63 3.57 4.36 10.99
N VAL A 64 4.79 3.84 11.17
CA VAL A 64 5.08 2.39 11.10
C VAL A 64 5.14 1.81 12.50
N ASN A 65 4.25 0.86 12.81
CA ASN A 65 4.22 0.20 14.11
C ASN A 65 4.56 -1.30 13.98
N THR A 66 5.51 -1.77 14.79
CA THR A 66 5.75 -3.22 14.95
C THR A 66 4.58 -3.86 15.69
N GLY A 67 4.13 -5.03 15.24
CA GLY A 67 3.16 -5.83 15.97
C GLY A 67 3.75 -6.44 17.24
N ALA A 68 2.92 -7.11 18.05
CA ALA A 68 3.35 -7.76 19.29
C ALA A 68 4.35 -8.93 19.10
N PHE A 69 4.75 -9.25 17.87
CA PHE A 69 5.63 -10.37 17.56
C PHE A 69 7.11 -10.02 17.79
N VAL A 70 7.48 -9.91 19.06
CA VAL A 70 8.87 -9.75 19.50
C VAL A 70 9.47 -11.14 19.73
N GLY A 71 9.84 -11.82 18.64
CA GLY A 71 10.56 -13.10 18.73
C GLY A 71 11.91 -12.92 19.44
N HIS A 72 12.26 -13.85 20.33
CA HIS A 72 13.37 -13.75 21.30
C HIS A 72 14.80 -13.60 20.75
N ARG A 73 15.03 -13.43 19.44
CA ARG A 73 16.36 -13.17 18.88
C ARG A 73 16.29 -12.23 17.67
N ASN A 74 17.01 -11.12 17.79
CA ASN A 74 17.33 -10.11 16.77
C ASN A 74 16.26 -9.05 16.45
N LEU A 75 15.91 -8.22 17.44
CA LEU A 75 15.00 -7.08 17.32
C LEU A 75 15.35 -6.15 16.15
N GLU A 76 16.64 -5.89 15.92
CA GLU A 76 17.10 -5.00 14.85
C GLU A 76 16.75 -5.54 13.46
N GLU A 77 16.90 -6.84 13.25
CA GLU A 77 16.53 -7.49 11.99
C GLU A 77 15.01 -7.51 11.78
N THR A 78 14.24 -7.65 12.87
CA THR A 78 12.78 -7.51 12.83
C THR A 78 12.37 -6.11 12.41
N ILE A 79 12.95 -5.08 13.05
CA ILE A 79 12.68 -3.67 12.71
C ILE A 79 13.01 -3.40 11.24
N PHE A 80 14.18 -3.85 10.78
CA PHE A 80 14.59 -3.67 9.39
C PHE A 80 13.59 -4.32 8.41
N LYS A 81 13.19 -5.57 8.65
CA LYS A 81 12.20 -6.27 7.81
C LYS A 81 10.84 -5.59 7.84
N THR A 82 10.39 -5.12 9.00
CA THR A 82 9.12 -4.38 9.13
C THR A 82 9.16 -3.06 8.37
N ASN A 83 10.25 -2.29 8.46
CA ASN A 83 10.39 -1.04 7.71
C ASN A 83 10.46 -1.27 6.19
N LEU A 84 11.14 -2.31 5.74
CA LEU A 84 11.20 -2.67 4.31
C LEU A 84 9.80 -3.06 3.79
N GLU A 85 9.06 -3.83 4.57
CA GLU A 85 7.68 -4.17 4.25
C GLU A 85 6.77 -2.94 4.23
N ALA A 86 6.92 -2.06 5.22
CA ALA A 86 6.20 -0.81 5.33
C ALA A 86 6.44 0.08 4.11
N ALA A 87 7.67 0.21 3.62
CA ALA A 87 7.98 1.01 2.43
C ALA A 87 7.17 0.56 1.20
N HIS A 88 7.12 -0.76 0.94
CA HIS A 88 6.31 -1.29 -0.16
C HIS A 88 4.80 -1.10 0.05
N ALA A 89 4.33 -1.30 1.28
CA ALA A 89 2.92 -1.12 1.62
C ALA A 89 2.49 0.34 1.47
N ILE A 90 3.32 1.29 1.89
CA ILE A 90 3.11 2.73 1.74
C ILE A 90 2.99 3.08 0.25
N ALA A 91 3.90 2.63 -0.61
CA ALA A 91 3.82 2.88 -2.05
C ALA A 91 2.51 2.36 -2.67
N ARG A 92 2.02 1.19 -2.22
CA ARG A 92 0.70 0.68 -2.62
C ARG A 92 -0.43 1.56 -2.11
N GLN A 93 -0.38 1.99 -0.85
CA GLN A 93 -1.42 2.83 -0.22
C GLN A 93 -1.54 4.21 -0.88
N LEU A 94 -0.41 4.86 -1.19
CA LEU A 94 -0.40 6.13 -1.91
C LEU A 94 -1.11 6.04 -3.26
N ARG A 95 -0.87 4.94 -4.01
CA ARG A 95 -1.54 4.67 -5.29
C ARG A 95 -3.03 4.35 -5.13
N LEU A 96 -3.39 3.47 -4.18
CA LEU A 96 -4.78 3.05 -3.98
C LEU A 96 -5.67 4.19 -3.47
N ARG A 97 -5.14 5.04 -2.59
CA ARG A 97 -5.87 6.18 -2.02
C ARG A 97 -5.74 7.45 -2.85
N ASN A 98 -4.93 7.43 -3.90
CA ASN A 98 -4.59 8.61 -4.70
C ASN A 98 -4.10 9.79 -3.84
N LEU A 99 -3.20 9.49 -2.89
CA LEU A 99 -2.61 10.50 -1.98
C LEU A 99 -1.45 11.21 -2.68
N GLY A 100 -1.43 12.54 -2.58
CA GLY A 100 -0.39 13.39 -3.15
C GLY A 100 -0.12 14.61 -2.28
N GLY A 101 0.90 15.39 -2.65
CA GLY A 101 1.38 16.51 -1.84
C GLY A 101 2.48 16.08 -0.88
N ILE A 102 2.55 16.72 0.29
CA ILE A 102 3.58 16.42 1.30
C ILE A 102 3.19 15.13 2.02
N ILE A 103 4.06 14.12 1.94
CA ILE A 103 3.95 12.86 2.66
C ILE A 103 5.11 12.78 3.65
N ILE A 104 4.80 12.56 4.93
CA ILE A 104 5.78 12.35 6.00
C ILE A 104 5.62 10.90 6.46
N ILE A 105 6.73 10.16 6.53
CA ILE A 105 6.75 8.77 6.96
C ILE A 105 7.64 8.67 8.19
N ASP A 106 7.09 8.17 9.29
CA ASP A 106 7.81 7.86 10.52
C ASP A 106 8.14 6.36 10.57
N PHE A 107 9.35 6.02 10.10
CA PHE A 107 9.88 4.66 10.19
C PHE A 107 10.40 4.38 11.59
N ILE A 108 10.37 3.11 11.98
CA ILE A 108 10.94 2.68 13.26
C ILE A 108 12.46 2.89 13.24
N ASP A 109 13.01 3.40 14.34
CA ASP A 109 14.46 3.67 14.47
C ASP A 109 15.33 2.44 14.17
N MET A 110 16.31 2.62 13.29
CA MET A 110 17.32 1.61 12.95
C MET A 110 18.71 2.10 13.38
N ALA A 111 19.52 1.21 13.95
CA ALA A 111 20.90 1.55 14.35
C ALA A 111 21.87 1.46 13.17
N ASP A 112 21.74 0.42 12.33
CA ASP A 112 22.56 0.24 11.13
C ASP A 112 22.20 1.23 10.00
N GLU A 113 23.20 1.94 9.51
CA GLU A 113 23.09 2.88 8.38
C GLU A 113 22.84 2.17 7.04
N GLU A 114 23.32 0.94 6.87
CA GLU A 114 23.03 0.13 5.69
C GLU A 114 21.53 -0.22 5.62
N HIS A 115 20.96 -0.62 6.76
CA HIS A 115 19.52 -0.87 6.87
C HIS A 115 18.70 0.38 6.50
N LYS A 116 19.07 1.57 7.01
CA LYS A 116 18.42 2.84 6.62
C LYS A 116 18.46 3.08 5.12
N ARG A 117 19.64 2.90 4.49
CA ARG A 117 19.79 3.09 3.04
C ARG A 117 18.94 2.13 2.23
N GLN A 118 18.84 0.87 2.66
CA GLN A 118 18.03 -0.13 1.95
C GLN A 118 16.53 0.19 2.02
N VAL A 119 16.01 0.63 3.17
CA VAL A 119 14.61 1.06 3.30
C VAL A 119 14.30 2.25 2.42
N LEU A 120 15.19 3.27 2.40
CA LEU A 120 14.99 4.47 1.58
C LEU A 120 14.99 4.17 0.08
N ARG A 121 15.87 3.27 -0.39
CA ARG A 121 15.91 2.83 -1.80
C ARG A 121 14.73 1.95 -2.19
N GLY A 122 14.23 1.13 -1.26
CA GLY A 122 13.06 0.28 -1.50
C GLY A 122 11.80 1.07 -1.86
N GLY A 123 11.72 2.34 -1.45
CA GLY A 123 10.63 3.25 -1.84
C GLY A 123 10.73 3.80 -3.27
N GLU A 124 11.85 3.59 -3.97
CA GLU A 124 12.10 4.16 -5.31
C GLU A 124 11.75 3.19 -6.47
N SER A 125 11.30 1.96 -6.17
CA SER A 125 11.01 0.90 -7.18
C SER A 125 9.53 0.74 -7.54
#